data_AF-A0A537F6N3-F1
#
_entry.id   AF-A0A537F6N3-F1
#
_cell.length_a   1.000
_cell.length_b   1.000
_cell.length_c   1.000
_cell.angle_alpha   90.00
_cell.angle_beta   90.00
_cell.angle_gamma   90.00
#
_symmetry.space_group_name_H-M   'P 1'
#
loop_
_entity.id
_entity.type
_entity.pdbx_description
1 polymer ?
#
loop_
_entity_poly.entity_id
_entity_poly.type
_entity_poly.pdbx_seq_one_letter_code
_entity_poly.pdbx_strand_id
1 'polypeptide(L)'
;MRKGLLLPMIGSVSFPVVAVIGVVAPLMFPTIGFYDTLIFQWGYMIALFAGFYESFNGIAIIEDARAQSVVRVKKVVNIGWVLCGVFFAILFFPLMISLATSVEVPFYEVRLWIGNAALVSWALVFGVCSLIVWDRWSSLSVEELDIRYWENLSRRGMIGLVCRIGIFAGFVLSVLLPAVGLAVMAAASVPFIFLTLTGKKTQVEHRPPLQGPPEKVELRKVSRKEKLSIGEQICDLILSQYGRRRVHAVCIWGDTAEDPDLPYSSLDLLVVVRDGIRLPSEQYVFSGLLVGVNYWQEIQILHRAREFDENWPWHTDRLRKRIVLFEKKGWLHKLDRALEESDKADSAEPIRDTALKLVEDFGDLRNARLENDESWMKMSCGRIAWSTVTLVFLLDRRYLRKGWEDVFECQAKPSDFRRLFETAVGFISASLEERIQAAEKLFVESLELAGTRGISLTSPQLQI
;
A
#
# COMPACT_ATOMS: atom_id res chain seq x y z
N MET A 1 -7.11 17.53 8.22
CA MET A 1 -6.58 17.99 6.91
C MET A 1 -5.20 18.65 7.06
N ARG A 2 -4.11 17.96 6.70
CA ARG A 2 -2.74 18.52 6.70
C ARG A 2 -2.44 19.27 5.39
N LYS A 3 -2.10 20.57 5.49
CA LYS A 3 -1.81 21.49 4.37
C LYS A 3 -0.50 21.22 3.59
N GLY A 4 0.13 20.05 3.72
CA GLY A 4 1.41 19.72 3.08
C GLY A 4 1.33 19.01 1.72
N LEU A 5 0.14 18.57 1.31
CA LEU A 5 -0.07 17.65 0.17
C LEU A 5 -0.57 18.31 -1.12
N LEU A 6 -0.72 19.64 -1.15
CA LEU A 6 -1.40 20.32 -2.26
C LEU A 6 -0.52 20.51 -3.52
N LEU A 7 0.81 20.55 -3.39
CA LEU A 7 1.68 20.84 -4.54
C LEU A 7 1.85 19.69 -5.56
N PRO A 8 1.86 18.40 -5.20
CA PRO A 8 1.83 17.32 -6.19
C PRO A 8 0.42 17.04 -6.74
N MET A 9 -0.64 17.35 -5.98
CA MET A 9 -2.04 17.01 -6.34
C MET A 9 -2.70 18.04 -7.28
N ILE A 10 -2.36 19.32 -7.19
CA ILE A 10 -2.95 20.34 -8.07
C ILE A 10 -2.39 20.24 -9.50
N GLY A 11 -1.16 19.73 -9.66
CA GLY A 11 -0.56 19.54 -10.99
C GLY A 11 -1.30 18.55 -11.87
N SER A 12 -1.78 17.43 -11.30
CA SER A 12 -2.27 16.26 -12.05
C SER A 12 -3.70 16.35 -12.58
N VAL A 13 -4.53 17.31 -12.13
CA VAL A 13 -5.97 17.37 -12.46
C VAL A 13 -6.25 18.27 -13.67
N SER A 14 -5.54 19.40 -13.81
CA SER A 14 -5.81 20.37 -14.88
C SER A 14 -5.21 19.98 -16.23
N PHE A 15 -4.20 19.11 -16.27
CA PHE A 15 -3.36 18.98 -17.46
C PHE A 15 -3.87 18.05 -18.55
N PRO A 16 -4.48 16.88 -18.28
CA PRO A 16 -5.06 16.04 -19.34
C PRO A 16 -6.15 16.77 -20.12
N VAL A 17 -6.93 17.61 -19.43
CA VAL A 17 -7.97 18.46 -20.03
C VAL A 17 -7.34 19.57 -20.87
N VAL A 18 -6.29 20.24 -20.38
CA VAL A 18 -5.55 21.27 -21.14
C VAL A 18 -4.79 20.67 -22.33
N ALA A 19 -4.26 19.46 -22.23
CA ALA A 19 -3.59 18.75 -23.31
C ALA A 19 -4.59 18.27 -24.38
N VAL A 20 -5.75 17.74 -23.99
CA VAL A 20 -6.82 17.38 -24.92
C VAL A 20 -7.36 18.65 -25.61
N ILE A 21 -7.62 19.73 -24.87
CA ILE A 21 -8.07 20.99 -25.46
C ILE A 21 -6.98 21.59 -26.37
N GLY A 22 -5.72 21.56 -25.96
CA GLY A 22 -4.58 22.08 -26.72
C GLY A 22 -4.23 21.27 -27.97
N VAL A 23 -4.61 19.99 -28.05
CA VAL A 23 -4.39 19.12 -29.23
C VAL A 23 -5.63 19.06 -30.12
N VAL A 24 -6.84 19.05 -29.55
CA VAL A 24 -8.11 18.94 -30.30
C VAL A 24 -8.55 20.30 -30.86
N ALA A 25 -8.38 21.40 -30.11
CA ALA A 25 -8.79 22.73 -30.59
C ALA A 25 -8.07 23.16 -31.89
N PRO A 26 -6.76 22.96 -32.08
CA PRO A 26 -6.10 23.32 -33.34
C PRO A 26 -6.55 22.47 -34.54
N LEU A 27 -6.92 21.21 -34.31
CA LEU A 27 -7.48 20.35 -35.36
C LEU A 27 -8.89 20.78 -35.81
N MET A 28 -9.60 21.53 -34.96
CA MET A 28 -10.97 22.01 -35.23
C MET A 28 -10.99 23.40 -35.90
N PHE A 29 -9.88 24.14 -35.93
CA PHE A 29 -9.81 25.51 -36.47
C PHE A 29 -8.59 25.74 -37.41
N PRO A 30 -8.60 25.17 -38.64
CA PRO A 30 -7.42 25.13 -39.51
C PRO A 30 -7.04 26.43 -40.26
N THR A 31 -7.70 27.58 -40.03
CA THR A 31 -7.54 28.74 -40.93
C THR A 31 -7.52 30.11 -40.24
N ILE A 32 -6.45 30.46 -39.53
CA ILE A 32 -6.13 31.87 -39.17
C ILE A 32 -4.58 32.04 -39.17
N GLY A 33 -4.07 33.21 -39.55
CA GLY A 33 -2.77 33.46 -40.21
C GLY A 33 -1.45 33.18 -39.46
N PHE A 34 -0.32 33.62 -40.07
CA PHE A 34 1.07 33.22 -39.72
C PHE A 34 1.51 33.39 -38.25
N TYR A 35 0.94 34.36 -37.52
CA TYR A 35 1.20 34.53 -36.08
C TYR A 35 0.50 33.49 -35.22
N ASP A 36 -0.64 32.97 -35.67
CA ASP A 36 -1.34 31.88 -35.01
C ASP A 36 -0.55 30.59 -35.13
N THR A 37 0.10 30.31 -36.27
CA THR A 37 0.91 29.10 -36.43
C THR A 37 2.02 28.98 -35.39
N LEU A 38 2.68 30.09 -35.05
CA LEU A 38 3.74 30.09 -34.05
C LEU A 38 3.16 29.88 -32.64
N ILE A 39 2.11 30.63 -32.27
CA ILE A 39 1.44 30.50 -30.97
C ILE A 39 0.84 29.09 -30.79
N PHE A 40 0.24 28.53 -31.84
CA PHE A 40 -0.26 27.16 -31.86
C PHE A 40 0.86 26.14 -31.73
N GLN A 41 2.00 26.32 -32.43
CA GLN A 41 3.17 25.47 -32.27
C GLN A 41 3.70 25.52 -30.83
N TRP A 42 3.81 26.71 -30.23
CA TRP A 42 4.26 26.84 -28.84
C TRP A 42 3.26 26.25 -27.85
N GLY A 43 1.96 26.49 -28.02
CA GLY A 43 0.90 25.92 -27.18
C GLY A 43 0.87 24.40 -27.25
N TYR A 44 1.01 23.85 -28.45
CA TYR A 44 1.12 22.42 -28.70
C TYR A 44 2.38 21.83 -28.04
N MET A 45 3.53 22.51 -28.15
CA MET A 45 4.78 22.08 -27.53
C MET A 45 4.73 22.13 -26.01
N ILE A 46 4.09 23.14 -25.41
CA ILE A 46 3.87 23.24 -23.96
C ILE A 46 2.95 22.11 -23.48
N ALA A 47 1.87 21.83 -24.22
CA ALA A 47 0.95 20.75 -23.91
C ALA A 47 1.66 19.38 -23.94
N LEU A 48 2.48 19.13 -24.97
CA LEU A 48 3.32 17.94 -25.04
C LEU A 48 4.33 17.88 -23.90
N PHE A 49 5.03 18.99 -23.61
CA PHE A 49 6.05 19.06 -22.56
C PHE A 49 5.51 18.64 -21.21
N ALA A 50 4.34 19.16 -20.83
CA ALA A 50 3.74 18.84 -19.56
C ALA A 50 3.12 17.44 -19.52
N GLY A 51 2.56 16.94 -20.62
CA GLY A 51 2.16 15.52 -20.74
C GLY A 51 3.36 14.56 -20.56
N PHE A 52 4.51 14.89 -21.14
CA PHE A 52 5.75 14.15 -20.91
C PHE A 52 6.21 14.24 -19.45
N TYR A 53 6.24 15.43 -18.86
CA TYR A 53 6.63 15.64 -17.47
C TYR A 53 5.79 14.80 -16.49
N GLU A 54 4.46 14.80 -16.65
CA GLU A 54 3.57 13.98 -15.83
C GLU A 54 3.77 12.49 -16.06
N SER A 55 3.96 12.06 -17.32
CA SER A 55 4.26 10.67 -17.60
C SER A 55 5.55 10.24 -16.88
N PHE A 56 6.60 11.07 -16.82
CA PHE A 56 7.83 10.76 -16.08
C PHE A 56 7.58 10.57 -14.59
N ASN A 57 6.80 11.47 -13.98
CA ASN A 57 6.45 11.38 -12.56
C ASN A 57 5.61 10.14 -12.28
N GLY A 58 4.61 9.85 -13.12
CA GLY A 58 3.76 8.67 -12.99
C GLY A 58 4.54 7.37 -13.12
N ILE A 59 5.51 7.28 -14.04
CA ILE A 59 6.26 6.03 -14.27
C ILE A 59 7.24 5.72 -13.16
N ALA A 60 7.94 6.72 -12.62
CA ALA A 60 8.85 6.50 -11.49
C ALA A 60 8.12 5.80 -10.33
N ILE A 61 6.83 6.09 -10.18
CA ILE A 61 5.95 5.51 -9.18
C ILE A 61 5.40 4.14 -9.64
N ILE A 62 4.90 4.03 -10.88
CA ILE A 62 4.31 2.79 -11.45
C ILE A 62 5.34 1.68 -11.63
N GLU A 63 6.62 2.01 -11.86
CA GLU A 63 7.65 1.00 -12.13
C GLU A 63 7.95 0.11 -10.92
N ASP A 64 7.79 0.63 -9.70
CA ASP A 64 8.07 -0.09 -8.47
C ASP A 64 6.81 -0.58 -7.74
N ALA A 65 5.63 -0.10 -8.11
CA ALA A 65 4.36 -0.55 -7.54
C ALA A 65 4.08 -2.04 -7.87
N ARG A 66 3.78 -2.82 -6.82
CA ARG A 66 3.56 -4.28 -6.91
C ARG A 66 2.11 -4.72 -6.93
N ALA A 67 1.17 -3.80 -6.70
CA ALA A 67 -0.25 -4.11 -6.77
C ALA A 67 -0.63 -4.65 -8.15
N GLN A 68 -1.39 -5.75 -8.20
CA GLN A 68 -1.72 -6.46 -9.44
C GLN A 68 -2.51 -5.59 -10.43
N SER A 69 -3.26 -4.60 -9.91
CA SER A 69 -3.92 -3.53 -10.68
C SER A 69 -2.90 -2.64 -11.39
N VAL A 70 -1.82 -2.25 -10.71
CA VAL A 70 -0.76 -1.39 -11.25
C VAL A 70 0.12 -2.12 -12.27
N VAL A 71 0.31 -3.44 -12.12
CA VAL A 71 1.02 -4.26 -13.12
C VAL A 71 0.33 -4.24 -14.49
N ARG A 72 -1.01 -4.18 -14.54
CA ARG A 72 -1.76 -4.03 -15.80
C ARG A 72 -1.55 -2.63 -16.39
N VAL A 73 -1.63 -1.59 -15.56
CA VAL A 73 -1.36 -0.20 -15.97
C VAL A 73 0.06 -0.05 -16.53
N LYS A 74 1.06 -0.67 -15.89
CA LYS A 74 2.46 -0.67 -16.34
C LYS A 74 2.63 -1.21 -17.76
N LYS A 75 1.89 -2.26 -18.14
CA LYS A 75 1.91 -2.77 -19.52
C LYS A 75 1.36 -1.76 -20.52
N VAL A 76 0.23 -1.12 -20.18
CA VAL A 76 -0.40 -0.12 -21.05
C VAL A 76 0.48 1.12 -21.21
N VAL A 77 1.08 1.60 -20.13
CA VAL A 77 2.04 2.72 -20.16
C VAL A 77 3.27 2.39 -21.02
N ASN A 78 3.80 1.16 -20.91
CA ASN A 78 4.91 0.71 -21.77
C ASN A 78 4.52 0.65 -23.25
N ILE A 79 3.30 0.19 -23.58
CA ILE A 79 2.77 0.23 -24.95
C ILE A 79 2.71 1.67 -25.45
N GLY A 80 2.24 2.60 -24.62
CA GLY A 80 2.25 4.03 -24.92
C GLY A 80 3.65 4.52 -25.31
N TRP A 81 4.68 4.23 -24.51
CA TRP A 81 6.07 4.64 -24.85
C TRP A 81 6.59 4.05 -26.14
N VAL A 82 6.26 2.79 -26.44
CA VAL A 82 6.63 2.17 -27.72
C VAL A 82 5.95 2.90 -28.87
N LEU A 83 4.66 3.22 -28.76
CA LEU A 83 3.93 4.01 -29.77
C LEU A 83 4.53 5.41 -29.95
N CYS A 84 4.98 6.04 -28.86
CA CYS A 84 5.71 7.32 -28.91
C CYS A 84 7.01 7.21 -29.71
N GLY A 85 7.80 6.15 -29.46
CA GLY A 85 9.02 5.88 -30.20
C GLY A 85 8.77 5.61 -31.68
N VAL A 86 7.70 4.88 -32.00
CA VAL A 86 7.27 4.60 -33.38
C VAL A 86 6.82 5.88 -34.10
N PHE A 87 6.01 6.72 -33.45
CA PHE A 87 5.64 8.05 -33.96
C PHE A 87 6.88 8.85 -34.34
N PHE A 88 7.86 8.92 -33.43
CA PHE A 88 9.08 9.66 -33.65
C PHE A 88 9.92 9.10 -34.82
N ALA A 89 10.06 7.78 -34.90
CA ALA A 89 10.82 7.12 -35.94
C ALA A 89 10.18 7.27 -37.35
N ILE A 90 8.85 7.27 -37.44
CA ILE A 90 8.14 7.31 -38.72
C ILE A 90 7.95 8.74 -39.21
N LEU A 91 7.67 9.69 -38.31
CA LEU A 91 7.37 11.07 -38.71
C LEU A 91 8.52 12.03 -38.53
N PHE A 92 9.07 12.07 -37.32
CA PHE A 92 10.02 13.12 -36.96
C PHE A 92 11.37 12.85 -37.63
N PHE A 93 11.84 11.61 -37.60
CA PHE A 93 13.15 11.26 -38.17
C PHE A 93 13.25 11.53 -39.68
N PRO A 94 12.27 11.16 -40.55
CA PRO A 94 12.35 11.46 -41.98
C PRO A 94 12.16 12.94 -42.31
N LEU A 95 11.28 13.65 -41.58
CA LEU A 95 11.12 15.10 -41.74
C LEU A 95 12.43 15.83 -41.43
N MET A 96 13.12 15.41 -40.38
CA MET A 96 14.39 15.99 -39.95
C MET A 96 15.54 15.64 -40.89
N ILE A 97 15.56 14.42 -41.44
CA ILE A 97 16.49 14.07 -42.53
C ILE A 97 16.22 14.96 -43.75
N SER A 98 14.95 15.15 -44.13
CA SER A 98 14.59 16.03 -45.25
C SER A 98 15.10 17.45 -45.03
N LEU A 99 14.87 18.02 -43.84
CA LEU A 99 15.37 19.34 -43.44
C LEU A 99 16.91 19.42 -43.44
N ALA A 100 17.60 18.37 -43.01
CA ALA A 100 19.06 18.35 -42.90
C ALA A 100 19.78 18.07 -44.24
N THR A 101 19.15 17.32 -45.14
CA THR A 101 19.77 16.84 -46.39
C THR A 101 19.19 17.46 -47.66
N SER A 102 18.12 18.24 -47.52
CA SER A 102 17.34 18.82 -48.62
C SER A 102 16.77 17.78 -49.61
N VAL A 103 16.67 16.51 -49.19
CA VAL A 103 16.10 15.43 -50.02
C VAL A 103 14.59 15.40 -49.79
N GLU A 104 13.81 15.46 -50.88
CA GLU A 104 12.36 15.27 -50.84
C GLU A 104 12.02 13.87 -50.35
N VAL A 105 11.16 13.81 -49.33
CA VAL A 105 10.69 12.54 -48.77
C VAL A 105 9.42 12.11 -49.50
N PRO A 106 9.42 10.96 -50.20
CA PRO A 106 8.22 10.48 -50.87
C PRO A 106 7.13 10.11 -49.87
N PHE A 107 5.88 10.39 -50.25
CA PHE A 107 4.66 10.12 -49.47
C PHE A 107 4.52 10.94 -48.17
N TYR A 108 4.92 12.22 -48.20
CA TYR A 108 4.83 13.12 -47.05
C TYR A 108 3.44 13.14 -46.40
N GLU A 109 2.37 13.24 -47.19
CA GLU A 109 1.00 13.27 -46.68
C GLU A 109 0.62 11.99 -45.94
N VAL A 110 0.89 10.81 -46.53
CA VAL A 110 0.59 9.52 -45.89
C VAL A 110 1.33 9.36 -44.58
N ARG A 111 2.59 9.80 -44.51
CA ARG A 111 3.37 9.79 -43.27
C ARG A 111 2.77 10.73 -42.23
N LEU A 112 2.39 11.94 -42.64
CA LEU A 112 1.72 12.94 -41.78
C LEU A 112 0.46 12.36 -41.14
N TRP A 113 -0.38 11.69 -41.93
CA TRP A 113 -1.57 10.98 -41.44
C TRP A 113 -1.21 9.86 -40.44
N ILE A 114 -0.25 8.99 -40.79
CA ILE A 114 0.14 7.86 -39.94
C ILE A 114 0.66 8.35 -38.59
N GLY A 115 1.54 9.35 -38.56
CA GLY A 115 2.04 9.79 -37.27
C GLY A 115 1.06 10.70 -36.53
N ASN A 116 0.23 11.52 -37.17
CA ASN A 116 -0.85 12.19 -36.45
C ASN A 116 -1.78 11.16 -35.78
N ALA A 117 -2.10 10.07 -36.46
CA ALA A 117 -2.85 8.97 -35.85
C ALA A 117 -2.10 8.29 -34.68
N ALA A 118 -0.79 8.08 -34.81
CA ALA A 118 0.03 7.51 -33.73
C ALA A 118 0.15 8.46 -32.51
N LEU A 119 0.25 9.77 -32.74
CA LEU A 119 0.27 10.80 -31.71
C LEU A 119 -1.07 10.89 -30.97
N VAL A 120 -2.18 10.93 -31.70
CA VAL A 120 -3.52 10.96 -31.09
C VAL A 120 -3.73 9.68 -30.28
N SER A 121 -3.34 8.53 -30.83
CA SER A 121 -3.40 7.25 -30.12
C SER A 121 -2.53 7.26 -28.86
N TRP A 122 -1.34 7.85 -28.94
CA TRP A 122 -0.44 8.02 -27.79
C TRP A 122 -1.06 8.91 -26.70
N ALA A 123 -1.55 10.09 -27.08
CA ALA A 123 -2.18 11.04 -26.17
C ALA A 123 -3.41 10.43 -25.47
N LEU A 124 -4.24 9.68 -26.21
CA LEU A 124 -5.39 8.98 -25.65
C LEU A 124 -4.97 7.88 -24.67
N VAL A 125 -3.98 7.06 -25.02
CA VAL A 125 -3.48 5.99 -24.14
C VAL A 125 -2.91 6.57 -22.84
N PHE A 126 -2.08 7.61 -22.91
CA PHE A 126 -1.53 8.25 -21.71
C PHE A 126 -2.56 9.03 -20.92
N GLY A 127 -3.49 9.72 -21.56
CA GLY A 127 -4.61 10.40 -20.90
C GLY A 127 -5.47 9.43 -20.10
N VAL A 128 -5.87 8.31 -20.72
CA VAL A 128 -6.64 7.25 -20.06
C VAL A 128 -5.83 6.58 -18.94
N CYS A 129 -4.54 6.28 -19.15
CA CYS A 129 -3.69 5.74 -18.09
C CYS A 129 -3.56 6.70 -16.90
N SER A 130 -3.40 8.00 -17.16
CA SER A 130 -3.27 9.01 -16.11
C SER A 130 -4.57 9.14 -15.32
N LEU A 131 -5.73 9.08 -15.98
CA LEU A 131 -7.04 9.06 -15.31
C LEU A 131 -7.25 7.79 -14.48
N ILE A 132 -6.87 6.61 -14.97
CA ILE A 132 -6.98 5.35 -14.22
C ILE A 132 -6.05 5.33 -13.01
N VAL A 133 -4.83 5.84 -13.16
CA VAL A 133 -3.87 5.98 -12.07
C VAL A 133 -4.40 6.96 -11.04
N TRP A 134 -4.91 8.11 -11.48
CA TRP A 134 -5.50 9.12 -10.61
C TRP A 134 -6.70 8.60 -9.84
N ASP A 135 -7.70 8.04 -10.52
CA ASP A 135 -8.92 7.49 -9.90
C ASP A 135 -8.56 6.51 -8.78
N ARG A 136 -7.66 5.57 -9.07
CA ARG A 136 -7.21 4.60 -8.08
C ARG A 136 -6.33 5.20 -7.00
N TRP A 137 -5.43 6.13 -7.32
CA TRP A 137 -4.56 6.77 -6.32
C TRP A 137 -5.32 7.68 -5.38
N SER A 138 -6.35 8.37 -5.87
CA SER A 138 -7.23 9.20 -5.04
C SER A 138 -7.99 8.36 -4.00
N SER A 139 -8.15 7.06 -4.26
CA SER A 139 -8.81 6.09 -3.37
C SER A 139 -7.87 5.28 -2.47
N LEU A 140 -6.55 5.32 -2.70
CA LEU A 140 -5.57 4.52 -1.95
C LEU A 140 -4.83 5.37 -0.92
N SER A 141 -4.62 4.83 0.28
CA SER A 141 -3.78 5.48 1.28
C SER A 141 -2.31 5.53 0.82
N VAL A 142 -1.53 6.50 1.30
CA VAL A 142 -0.08 6.63 1.00
C VAL A 142 0.69 5.36 1.37
N GLU A 143 0.19 4.61 2.35
CA GLU A 143 0.75 3.34 2.82
C GLU A 143 0.48 2.17 1.85
N GLU A 144 -0.67 2.16 1.17
CA GLU A 144 -1.02 1.14 0.15
C GLU A 144 -0.30 1.37 -1.19
N LEU A 145 0.10 2.60 -1.49
CA LEU A 145 0.66 2.96 -2.80
C LEU A 145 2.10 2.47 -3.03
N ASP A 146 2.78 2.00 -1.98
CA ASP A 146 4.10 1.36 -2.03
C ASP A 146 5.12 2.08 -2.94
N ILE A 147 5.21 3.41 -2.83
CA ILE A 147 6.09 4.21 -3.67
C ILE A 147 7.50 4.19 -3.07
N ARG A 148 8.48 3.61 -3.80
CA ARG A 148 9.89 3.80 -3.45
C ARG A 148 10.26 5.27 -3.64
N TYR A 149 10.75 5.93 -2.59
CA TYR A 149 11.41 7.22 -2.71
C TYR A 149 12.64 7.10 -3.62
N TRP A 150 12.92 8.17 -4.39
CA TRP A 150 13.98 8.30 -5.40
C TRP A 150 15.38 7.85 -4.95
N GLU A 151 15.62 7.79 -3.64
CA GLU A 151 16.92 7.45 -3.03
C GLU A 151 17.36 6.00 -3.26
N ASN A 152 16.46 5.09 -3.64
CA ASN A 152 16.75 3.66 -3.81
C ASN A 152 16.39 3.11 -5.20
N LEU A 153 16.54 3.90 -6.27
CA LEU A 153 16.42 3.42 -7.64
C LEU A 153 17.49 2.34 -7.90
N SER A 154 17.06 1.16 -8.34
CA SER A 154 17.99 0.12 -8.81
C SER A 154 18.88 0.68 -9.93
N ARG A 155 20.09 0.13 -10.12
CA ARG A 155 21.00 0.57 -11.21
C ARG A 155 20.29 0.60 -12.57
N ARG A 156 19.36 -0.33 -12.81
CA ARG A 156 18.53 -0.38 -14.02
C ARG A 156 17.47 0.73 -14.04
N GLY A 157 16.82 1.01 -12.91
CA GLY A 157 15.90 2.15 -12.76
C GLY A 157 16.62 3.49 -13.01
N MET A 158 17.84 3.65 -12.49
CA MET A 158 18.66 4.83 -12.75
C MET A 158 19.01 4.98 -14.24
N ILE A 159 19.44 3.92 -14.92
CA ILE A 159 19.72 4.01 -16.37
C ILE A 159 18.43 4.31 -17.14
N GLY A 160 17.31 3.67 -16.78
CA GLY A 160 16.00 3.95 -17.37
C GLY A 160 15.60 5.43 -17.23
N LEU A 161 15.80 5.99 -16.03
CA LEU A 161 15.55 7.41 -15.75
C LEU A 161 16.46 8.34 -16.56
N VAL A 162 17.77 8.07 -16.62
CA VAL A 162 18.73 8.87 -17.39
C VAL A 162 18.38 8.85 -18.88
N CYS A 163 18.02 7.67 -19.43
CA CYS A 163 17.60 7.57 -20.83
C CYS A 163 16.33 8.39 -21.08
N ARG A 164 15.37 8.32 -20.18
CA ARG A 164 14.12 9.09 -20.22
C ARG A 164 14.37 10.60 -20.21
N ILE A 165 15.23 11.08 -19.32
CA ILE A 165 15.68 12.49 -19.28
C ILE A 165 16.38 12.87 -20.58
N GLY A 166 17.24 11.99 -21.13
CA GLY A 166 17.92 12.23 -22.40
C GLY A 166 16.96 12.33 -23.59
N ILE A 167 15.96 11.46 -23.68
CA ILE A 167 14.90 11.53 -24.71
C ILE A 167 14.17 12.86 -24.61
N PHE A 168 13.83 13.28 -23.40
CA PHE A 168 13.14 14.55 -23.16
C PHE A 168 13.98 15.78 -23.50
N ALA A 169 15.22 15.82 -23.01
CA ALA A 169 16.14 16.91 -23.29
C ALA A 169 16.42 17.02 -24.79
N GLY A 170 16.59 15.89 -25.47
CA GLY A 170 16.76 15.86 -26.91
C GLY A 170 15.52 16.36 -27.68
N PHE A 171 14.31 16.08 -27.19
CA PHE A 171 13.07 16.59 -27.78
C PHE A 171 13.01 18.12 -27.68
N VAL A 172 13.26 18.68 -26.50
CA VAL A 172 13.30 20.15 -26.29
C VAL A 172 14.40 20.79 -27.15
N LEU A 173 15.59 20.18 -27.18
CA LEU A 173 16.71 20.65 -28.00
C LEU A 173 16.40 20.59 -29.49
N SER A 174 15.58 19.64 -29.97
CA SER A 174 15.27 19.50 -31.40
C SER A 174 14.49 20.69 -31.97
N VAL A 175 13.80 21.45 -31.11
CA VAL A 175 13.09 22.68 -31.50
C VAL A 175 14.08 23.81 -31.82
N LEU A 176 15.15 23.90 -31.03
CA LEU A 176 16.13 24.99 -31.11
C LEU A 176 17.33 24.63 -32.01
N LEU A 177 17.78 23.38 -31.91
CA LEU A 177 18.96 22.81 -32.56
C LEU A 177 18.61 21.40 -33.08
N PRO A 178 17.93 21.32 -34.24
CA PRO A 178 17.39 20.08 -34.82
C PRO A 178 18.35 18.88 -34.79
N ALA A 179 19.57 19.05 -35.29
CA ALA A 179 20.57 17.98 -35.37
C ALA A 179 21.07 17.53 -33.99
N VAL A 180 21.28 18.47 -33.07
CA VAL A 180 21.79 18.19 -31.71
C VAL A 180 20.72 17.48 -30.89
N GLY A 181 19.48 17.97 -30.91
CA GLY A 181 18.37 17.33 -30.21
C GLY A 181 18.15 15.90 -30.68
N LEU A 182 18.21 15.66 -31.99
CA LEU A 182 18.00 14.35 -32.58
C LEU A 182 19.13 13.37 -32.21
N ALA A 183 20.38 13.82 -32.18
CA ALA A 183 21.51 13.00 -31.71
C ALA A 183 21.35 12.61 -30.23
N VAL A 184 20.95 13.55 -29.36
CA VAL A 184 20.71 13.29 -27.93
C VAL A 184 19.55 12.31 -27.74
N MET A 185 18.44 12.49 -28.47
CA MET A 185 17.30 11.57 -28.42
C MET A 185 17.69 10.16 -28.88
N ALA A 186 18.41 10.02 -29.99
CA ALA A 186 18.83 8.73 -30.52
C ALA A 186 19.75 7.99 -29.53
N ALA A 187 20.73 8.70 -28.97
CA ALA A 187 21.65 8.16 -27.98
C ALA A 187 20.94 7.67 -26.70
N ALA A 188 19.83 8.31 -26.33
CA ALA A 188 19.04 7.94 -25.16
C ALA A 188 17.96 6.88 -25.44
N SER A 189 17.40 6.86 -26.66
CA SER A 189 16.33 5.93 -27.06
C SER A 189 16.83 4.50 -27.25
N VAL A 190 18.02 4.32 -27.83
CA VAL A 190 18.58 2.98 -28.11
C VAL A 190 18.79 2.16 -26.81
N PRO A 191 19.44 2.69 -25.76
CA PRO A 191 19.58 1.98 -24.49
C PRO A 191 18.23 1.78 -23.79
N PHE A 192 17.29 2.72 -23.92
CA PHE A 192 15.95 2.60 -23.32
C PHE A 192 15.14 1.44 -23.94
N ILE A 193 15.12 1.36 -25.27
CA ILE A 193 14.48 0.27 -26.03
C ILE A 193 15.16 -1.06 -25.67
N PHE A 194 16.49 -1.08 -25.64
CA PHE A 194 17.22 -2.27 -25.24
C PHE A 194 16.86 -2.70 -23.81
N LEU A 195 16.80 -1.78 -22.85
CA LEU A 195 16.43 -2.08 -21.46
C LEU A 195 14.99 -2.56 -21.29
N THR A 196 14.06 -2.08 -22.12
CA THR A 196 12.66 -2.54 -22.10
C THR A 196 12.50 -3.91 -22.73
N LEU A 197 13.20 -4.18 -23.85
CA LEU A 197 13.13 -5.46 -24.57
C LEU A 197 13.95 -6.58 -23.91
N THR A 198 15.20 -6.29 -23.50
CA THR A 198 16.11 -7.26 -22.89
C THR A 198 15.95 -7.40 -21.39
N GLY A 199 14.95 -6.71 -20.86
CA GLY A 199 14.59 -6.79 -19.47
C GLY A 199 14.28 -8.20 -19.05
N LYS A 200 15.30 -8.93 -18.58
CA LYS A 200 15.12 -10.14 -17.81
C LYS A 200 14.02 -9.81 -16.82
N LYS A 201 12.88 -10.50 -16.94
CA LYS A 201 11.97 -10.65 -15.81
C LYS A 201 12.92 -11.01 -14.69
N THR A 202 13.07 -10.15 -13.70
CA THR A 202 13.59 -10.60 -12.41
C THR A 202 12.66 -11.75 -12.13
N GLN A 203 13.14 -12.98 -12.31
CA GLN A 203 12.47 -14.13 -11.75
C GLN A 203 12.44 -13.73 -10.28
N VAL A 204 11.27 -13.26 -9.84
CA VAL A 204 10.81 -13.61 -8.51
C VAL A 204 11.11 -15.08 -8.48
N GLU A 205 12.14 -15.44 -7.74
CA GLU A 205 12.65 -16.79 -7.63
C GLU A 205 11.42 -17.59 -7.25
N HIS A 206 10.80 -18.17 -8.27
CA HIS A 206 9.56 -18.89 -8.14
C HIS A 206 10.09 -20.14 -7.50
N ARG A 207 10.09 -20.19 -6.15
CA ARG A 207 10.33 -21.44 -5.42
C ARG A 207 9.50 -22.46 -6.19
N PRO A 208 10.13 -23.49 -6.78
CA PRO A 208 9.40 -24.44 -7.60
C PRO A 208 8.20 -24.87 -6.76
N PRO A 209 6.97 -24.85 -7.32
CA PRO A 209 5.81 -25.35 -6.59
C PRO A 209 6.23 -26.72 -6.07
N LEU A 210 6.12 -26.94 -4.76
CA LEU A 210 6.48 -28.21 -4.11
C LEU A 210 5.77 -29.32 -4.90
N GLN A 211 6.52 -29.99 -5.77
CA GLN A 211 6.01 -31.04 -6.65
C GLN A 211 5.93 -32.31 -5.80
N GLY A 212 4.79 -32.46 -5.13
CA GLY A 212 4.42 -33.66 -4.39
C GLY A 212 2.94 -33.60 -4.04
N PRO A 213 2.27 -34.75 -3.83
CA PRO A 213 0.98 -34.75 -3.16
C PRO A 213 1.14 -34.02 -1.82
N PRO A 214 0.13 -33.25 -1.37
CA PRO A 214 0.23 -32.55 -0.09
C PRO A 214 0.52 -33.57 0.99
N GLU A 215 1.75 -33.53 1.51
CA GLU A 215 2.14 -34.30 2.66
C GLU A 215 1.13 -33.99 3.76
N LYS A 216 0.60 -35.02 4.41
CA LYS A 216 -0.43 -34.84 5.43
C LYS A 216 0.16 -33.98 6.54
N VAL A 217 -0.31 -32.74 6.65
CA VAL A 217 0.17 -31.79 7.66
C VAL A 217 -0.41 -32.19 9.00
N GLU A 218 0.41 -32.81 9.85
CA GLU A 218 0.04 -33.17 11.22
C GLU A 218 0.79 -32.30 12.22
N LEU A 219 0.05 -31.66 13.13
CA LEU A 219 0.64 -30.89 14.23
C LEU A 219 1.08 -31.84 15.35
N ARG A 220 2.26 -31.60 15.94
CA ARG A 220 2.75 -32.35 17.09
C ARG A 220 2.88 -31.49 18.34
N LYS A 221 2.92 -32.15 19.49
CA LYS A 221 3.25 -31.50 20.76
C LYS A 221 4.73 -31.11 20.76
N VAL A 222 5.03 -29.85 21.06
CA VAL A 222 6.40 -29.33 21.13
C VAL A 222 6.60 -28.64 22.47
N SER A 223 7.67 -29.01 23.18
CA SER A 223 7.99 -28.41 24.48
C SER A 223 8.58 -27.00 24.33
N ARG A 224 8.46 -26.17 25.38
CA ARG A 224 9.13 -24.86 25.45
C ARG A 224 10.60 -24.90 25.08
N LYS A 225 11.35 -25.83 25.68
CA LYS A 225 12.81 -25.97 25.45
C LYS A 225 13.12 -26.25 23.98
N GLU A 226 12.30 -27.08 23.35
CA GLU A 226 12.44 -27.40 21.93
C GLU A 226 12.10 -26.20 21.04
N LYS A 227 11.03 -25.45 21.33
CA LYS A 227 10.70 -24.21 20.60
C LYS A 227 11.82 -23.17 20.69
N LEU A 228 12.44 -23.01 21.86
CA LEU A 228 13.59 -22.13 22.05
C LEU A 228 14.79 -22.58 21.22
N SER A 229 15.13 -23.87 21.25
CA SER A 229 16.23 -24.44 20.44
C SER A 229 15.99 -24.25 18.94
N ILE A 230 14.77 -24.46 18.45
CA ILE A 230 14.41 -24.20 17.05
C ILE A 230 14.47 -22.70 16.74
N GLY A 231 14.01 -21.83 17.64
CA GLY A 231 14.09 -20.38 17.49
C GLY A 231 15.53 -19.88 17.36
N GLU A 232 16.44 -20.38 18.20
CA GLU A 232 17.88 -20.09 18.13
C GLU A 232 18.48 -20.54 16.78
N GLN A 233 18.14 -21.74 16.32
CA GLN A 233 18.58 -22.24 15.00
C GLN A 233 18.09 -21.35 13.85
N ILE A 234 16.81 -20.94 13.88
CA ILE A 234 16.25 -20.03 12.87
C ILE A 234 16.94 -18.66 12.94
N CYS A 235 17.21 -18.14 14.14
CA CYS A 235 17.96 -16.90 14.32
C CYS A 235 19.35 -16.97 13.67
N ASP A 236 20.10 -18.04 13.90
CA ASP A 236 21.42 -18.24 13.29
C ASP A 236 21.36 -18.34 11.76
N LEU A 237 20.34 -19.02 11.22
CA LEU A 237 20.08 -19.06 9.78
C LEU A 237 19.80 -17.68 9.19
N ILE A 238 18.95 -16.88 9.84
CA ILE A 238 18.63 -15.50 9.42
C ILE A 238 19.90 -14.64 9.45
N LEU A 239 20.68 -14.71 10.53
CA LEU A 239 21.89 -13.90 10.69
C LEU A 239 23.00 -14.29 9.72
N SER A 240 23.11 -15.57 9.37
CA SER A 240 24.06 -16.04 8.35
C SER A 240 23.63 -15.67 6.94
N GLN A 241 22.35 -15.82 6.60
CA GLN A 241 21.81 -15.51 5.28
C GLN A 241 21.83 -14.01 4.95
N TYR A 242 21.33 -13.17 5.88
CA TYR A 242 21.17 -11.73 5.62
C TYR A 242 22.32 -10.88 6.19
N GLY A 243 23.10 -11.44 7.11
CA GLY A 243 24.23 -10.79 7.76
C GLY A 243 23.82 -9.93 8.96
N ARG A 244 24.57 -10.07 10.06
CA ARG A 244 24.36 -9.33 11.33
C ARG A 244 24.35 -7.80 11.20
N ARG A 245 24.92 -7.24 10.14
CA ARG A 245 24.91 -5.79 9.89
C ARG A 245 23.53 -5.28 9.48
N ARG A 246 22.71 -6.12 8.83
CA ARG A 246 21.40 -5.76 8.28
C ARG A 246 20.23 -6.07 9.20
N VAL A 247 20.45 -6.87 10.24
CA VAL A 247 19.44 -7.24 11.24
C VAL A 247 19.66 -6.42 12.50
N HIS A 248 18.60 -5.81 13.03
CA HIS A 248 18.58 -5.05 14.28
C HIS A 248 18.20 -5.91 15.47
N ALA A 249 17.21 -6.78 15.31
CA ALA A 249 16.77 -7.69 16.36
C ALA A 249 16.15 -8.96 15.77
N VAL A 250 16.26 -10.05 16.51
CA VAL A 250 15.47 -11.27 16.33
C VAL A 250 14.88 -11.64 17.69
N CYS A 251 13.57 -11.80 17.75
CA CYS A 251 12.86 -12.14 18.97
C CYS A 251 11.83 -13.22 18.69
N ILE A 252 11.58 -14.09 19.66
CA ILE A 252 10.34 -14.89 19.72
C ILE A 252 9.26 -14.00 20.34
N TRP A 253 8.06 -13.99 19.76
CA TRP A 253 6.92 -13.17 20.21
C TRP A 253 5.57 -13.91 20.08
N GLY A 254 4.47 -13.29 20.51
CA GLY A 254 3.13 -13.88 20.46
C GLY A 254 2.96 -15.03 21.44
N ASP A 255 2.09 -15.99 21.11
CA ASP A 255 1.74 -17.14 21.96
C ASP A 255 2.96 -17.87 22.54
N THR A 256 4.03 -18.01 21.76
CA THR A 256 5.27 -18.66 22.23
C THR A 256 5.97 -17.89 23.34
N ALA A 257 5.87 -16.56 23.34
CA ALA A 257 6.46 -15.71 24.37
C ALA A 257 5.50 -15.51 25.56
N GLU A 258 4.18 -15.56 25.31
CA GLU A 258 3.12 -15.34 26.30
C GLU A 258 2.83 -16.59 27.14
N ASP A 259 2.62 -17.73 26.49
CA ASP A 259 2.39 -19.02 27.12
C ASP A 259 3.25 -20.11 26.45
N PRO A 260 4.55 -20.17 26.81
CA PRO A 260 5.50 -21.05 26.15
C PRO A 260 5.23 -22.53 26.39
N ASP A 261 4.39 -22.87 27.36
CA ASP A 261 4.14 -24.25 27.81
C ASP A 261 2.96 -24.91 27.07
N LEU A 262 2.20 -24.15 26.27
CA LEU A 262 1.17 -24.71 25.39
C LEU A 262 1.78 -25.62 24.32
N PRO A 263 1.44 -26.93 24.28
CA PRO A 263 2.13 -27.89 23.44
C PRO A 263 1.87 -27.71 21.93
N TYR A 264 0.79 -27.04 21.55
CA TYR A 264 0.39 -26.82 20.16
C TYR A 264 0.49 -25.35 19.71
N SER A 265 0.97 -24.43 20.55
CA SER A 265 1.20 -23.05 20.10
C SER A 265 2.34 -23.00 19.09
N SER A 266 2.21 -22.09 18.12
CA SER A 266 3.22 -21.82 17.09
C SER A 266 4.55 -21.39 17.69
N LEU A 267 5.58 -21.35 16.86
CA LEU A 267 6.82 -20.61 17.08
C LEU A 267 6.83 -19.39 16.15
N ASP A 268 6.55 -18.21 16.71
CA ASP A 268 6.56 -16.98 15.94
C ASP A 268 7.80 -16.13 16.25
N LEU A 269 8.52 -15.75 15.20
CA LEU A 269 9.66 -14.86 15.26
C LEU A 269 9.31 -13.49 14.68
N LEU A 270 9.78 -12.45 15.37
CA LEU A 270 9.91 -11.09 14.89
C LEU A 270 11.36 -10.86 14.49
N VAL A 271 11.57 -10.44 13.24
CA VAL A 271 12.88 -10.06 12.71
C VAL A 271 12.83 -8.62 12.27
N VAL A 272 13.64 -7.77 12.90
CA VAL A 272 13.74 -6.36 12.52
C VAL A 272 14.96 -6.16 11.64
N VAL A 273 14.75 -5.69 10.42
CA VAL A 273 15.80 -5.42 9.43
C VAL A 273 15.97 -3.93 9.20
N ARG A 274 17.13 -3.56 8.66
CA ARG A 274 17.43 -2.19 8.29
C ARG A 274 16.41 -1.68 7.26
N ASP A 275 16.02 -0.42 7.41
CA ASP A 275 15.16 0.26 6.44
C ASP A 275 15.72 0.15 5.01
N GLY A 276 14.80 0.03 4.04
CA GLY A 276 15.11 -0.23 2.63
C GLY A 276 15.29 -1.71 2.29
N ILE A 277 15.44 -2.60 3.28
CA ILE A 277 15.39 -4.06 3.08
C ILE A 277 13.97 -4.53 3.31
N ARG A 278 13.35 -5.17 2.32
CA ARG A 278 12.03 -5.79 2.47
C ARG A 278 12.12 -7.26 2.18
N LEU A 279 11.76 -8.07 3.17
CA LEU A 279 11.70 -9.52 3.10
C LEU A 279 10.24 -9.92 3.33
N PRO A 280 9.71 -10.89 2.57
CA PRO A 280 8.36 -11.39 2.81
C PRO A 280 8.35 -12.14 4.16
N SER A 281 7.28 -11.97 4.93
CA SER A 281 7.01 -12.88 6.05
C SER A 281 6.76 -14.29 5.52
N GLU A 282 7.27 -15.29 6.23
CA GLU A 282 7.12 -16.70 5.87
C GLU A 282 6.38 -17.45 6.97
N GLN A 283 5.51 -18.39 6.58
CA GLN A 283 4.90 -19.35 7.47
C GLN A 283 5.04 -20.75 6.87
N TYR A 284 5.43 -21.71 7.70
CA TYR A 284 5.60 -23.09 7.28
C TYR A 284 5.46 -24.04 8.47
N VAL A 285 5.19 -25.32 8.19
CA VAL A 285 5.16 -26.37 9.21
C VAL A 285 6.50 -27.11 9.19
N PHE A 286 7.28 -26.97 10.26
CA PHE A 286 8.56 -27.63 10.44
C PHE A 286 8.41 -28.80 11.40
N SER A 287 8.45 -30.03 10.86
CA SER A 287 8.30 -31.25 11.68
C SER A 287 7.06 -31.19 12.58
N GLY A 288 5.90 -30.80 12.02
CA GLY A 288 4.65 -30.68 12.79
C GLY A 288 4.56 -29.48 13.76
N LEU A 289 5.50 -28.55 13.74
CA LEU A 289 5.42 -27.24 14.43
C LEU A 289 5.08 -26.15 13.42
N LEU A 290 4.04 -25.35 13.67
CA LEU A 290 3.80 -24.14 12.88
C LEU A 290 4.85 -23.08 13.25
N VAL A 291 5.62 -22.63 12.26
CA VAL A 291 6.65 -21.60 12.40
C VAL A 291 6.27 -20.40 11.56
N GLY A 292 6.25 -19.22 12.17
CA GLY A 292 6.07 -17.94 11.50
C GLY A 292 7.32 -17.07 11.66
N VAL A 293 7.82 -16.48 10.58
CA VAL A 293 8.92 -15.52 10.61
C VAL A 293 8.45 -14.22 9.98
N ASN A 294 8.29 -13.19 10.81
CA ASN A 294 7.77 -11.90 10.41
C ASN A 294 8.91 -10.89 10.29
N TYR A 295 9.15 -10.40 9.07
CA TYR A 295 10.19 -9.41 8.81
C TYR A 295 9.61 -8.00 8.78
N TRP A 296 10.12 -7.14 9.64
CA TRP A 296 9.71 -5.73 9.72
C TRP A 296 10.90 -4.81 9.47
N GLN A 297 10.66 -3.71 8.77
CA GLN A 297 11.61 -2.61 8.77
C GLN A 297 11.57 -1.88 10.12
N GLU A 298 12.72 -1.33 10.53
CA GLU A 298 12.83 -0.53 11.76
C GLU A 298 11.77 0.58 11.79
N ILE A 299 11.61 1.35 10.71
CA ILE A 299 10.62 2.42 10.68
C ILE A 299 9.18 1.93 10.83
N GLN A 300 8.84 0.79 10.22
CA GLN A 300 7.47 0.26 10.23
C GLN A 300 7.08 -0.24 11.61
N ILE A 301 7.95 -1.02 12.27
CA ILE A 301 7.61 -1.56 13.59
C ILE A 301 7.64 -0.47 14.67
N LEU A 302 8.52 0.52 14.56
CA LEU A 302 8.53 1.65 15.48
C LEU A 302 7.33 2.58 15.23
N HIS A 303 6.84 2.70 14.00
CA HIS A 303 5.59 3.40 13.72
C HIS A 303 4.42 2.66 14.37
N ARG A 304 4.30 1.36 14.12
CA ARG A 304 3.23 0.53 14.70
C ARG A 304 3.22 0.55 16.24
N ALA A 305 4.40 0.57 16.86
CA ALA A 305 4.52 0.64 18.32
C ALA A 305 4.05 1.98 18.91
N ARG A 306 4.10 3.08 18.13
CA ARG A 306 3.65 4.42 18.54
C ARG A 306 2.16 4.67 18.31
N GLU A 307 1.55 3.90 17.42
CA GLU A 307 0.12 4.04 17.13
C GLU A 307 -0.70 3.61 18.34
N PHE A 308 -1.62 4.47 18.74
CA PHE A 308 -2.71 4.14 19.65
C PHE A 308 -3.98 4.17 18.78
N ASP A 309 -4.34 3.02 18.23
CA ASP A 309 -5.50 2.82 17.34
C ASP A 309 -6.50 1.86 17.99
N GLU A 310 -7.57 1.50 17.28
CA GLU A 310 -8.58 0.54 17.76
C GLU A 310 -7.99 -0.86 18.03
N ASN A 311 -6.85 -1.18 17.42
CA ASN A 311 -6.16 -2.45 17.58
C ASN A 311 -5.11 -2.42 18.70
N TRP A 312 -4.83 -1.26 19.30
CA TRP A 312 -3.81 -1.06 20.32
C TRP A 312 -3.88 -2.05 21.49
N PRO A 313 -5.07 -2.39 22.04
CA PRO A 313 -5.17 -3.36 23.13
C PRO A 313 -4.65 -4.76 22.77
N TRP A 314 -4.67 -5.12 21.49
CA TRP A 314 -4.42 -6.48 21.01
C TRP A 314 -2.96 -6.72 20.65
N HIS A 315 -2.23 -5.71 20.14
CA HIS A 315 -0.84 -5.90 19.70
C HIS A 315 0.20 -5.33 20.67
N THR A 316 -0.18 -4.45 21.60
CA THR A 316 0.78 -3.76 22.47
C THR A 316 1.54 -4.72 23.37
N ASP A 317 0.84 -5.69 23.96
CA ASP A 317 1.47 -6.67 24.83
C ASP A 317 2.40 -7.62 24.06
N ARG A 318 2.00 -8.03 22.85
CA ARG A 318 2.83 -8.85 21.96
C ARG A 318 4.18 -8.20 21.62
N LEU A 319 4.23 -6.87 21.54
CA LEU A 319 5.48 -6.12 21.32
C LEU A 319 6.32 -6.01 22.61
N ARG A 320 5.70 -6.06 23.79
CA ARG A 320 6.37 -6.01 25.10
C ARG A 320 6.91 -7.38 25.52
N LYS A 321 6.12 -8.43 25.30
CA LYS A 321 6.46 -9.81 25.65
C LYS A 321 7.21 -10.49 24.53
N ARG A 322 8.51 -10.56 24.70
CA ARG A 322 9.42 -11.09 23.71
C ARG A 322 10.58 -11.81 24.38
N ILE A 323 11.01 -12.92 23.79
CA ILE A 323 12.24 -13.61 24.15
C ILE A 323 13.30 -13.20 23.13
N VAL A 324 14.30 -12.47 23.58
CA VAL A 324 15.34 -11.90 22.71
C VAL A 324 16.35 -12.99 22.34
N LEU A 325 16.49 -13.27 21.04
CA LEU A 325 17.49 -14.20 20.52
C LEU A 325 18.72 -13.44 20.00
N PHE A 326 18.50 -12.27 19.42
CA PHE A 326 19.57 -11.39 18.95
C PHE A 326 19.15 -9.93 19.03
N GLU A 327 20.09 -9.06 19.38
CA GLU A 327 19.91 -7.61 19.36
C GLU A 327 21.20 -6.92 18.96
N LYS A 328 21.06 -5.83 18.21
CA LYS A 328 22.16 -4.96 17.80
C LYS A 328 22.06 -3.59 18.48
N LYS A 329 23.06 -3.25 19.29
CA LYS A 329 23.27 -1.90 19.86
C LYS A 329 22.07 -1.39 20.68
N GLY A 330 21.43 -2.23 21.48
CA GLY A 330 20.33 -1.81 22.34
C GLY A 330 19.10 -1.29 21.57
N TRP A 331 18.84 -1.83 20.37
CA TRP A 331 17.74 -1.41 19.51
C TRP A 331 16.37 -1.52 20.19
N LEU A 332 16.15 -2.52 21.05
CA LEU A 332 14.89 -2.75 21.76
C LEU A 332 14.53 -1.58 22.68
N HIS A 333 15.49 -0.80 23.17
CA HIS A 333 15.20 0.44 23.90
C HIS A 333 14.46 1.48 23.05
N LYS A 334 14.65 1.46 21.72
CA LYS A 334 13.86 2.31 20.81
C LYS A 334 12.41 1.83 20.70
N LEU A 335 12.23 0.50 20.68
CA LEU A 335 10.90 -0.11 20.65
C LEU A 335 10.14 0.17 21.95
N ASP A 336 10.80 0.01 23.10
CA ASP A 336 10.18 0.30 24.40
C ASP A 336 9.78 1.77 24.51
N ARG A 337 10.63 2.70 24.05
CA ARG A 337 10.28 4.13 23.98
C ARG A 337 9.09 4.40 23.06
N ALA A 338 9.03 3.76 21.90
CA ALA A 338 7.90 3.90 20.99
C ALA A 338 6.58 3.42 21.63
N LEU A 339 6.63 2.33 22.40
CA LEU A 339 5.48 1.84 23.17
C LEU A 339 5.09 2.79 24.31
N GLU A 340 6.05 3.40 25.00
CA GLU A 340 5.77 4.44 26.01
C GLU A 340 5.14 5.71 25.42
N GLU A 341 5.41 6.01 24.14
CA GLU A 341 4.76 7.10 23.42
C GLU A 341 3.29 6.77 23.14
N SER A 342 2.96 5.55 22.71
CA SER A 342 1.55 5.14 22.52
C SER A 342 0.78 5.07 23.84
N ASP A 343 1.41 4.63 24.93
CA ASP A 343 0.81 4.63 26.27
C ASP A 343 0.32 6.02 26.72
N LYS A 344 0.86 7.10 26.15
CA LYS A 344 0.52 8.50 26.45
C LYS A 344 -0.28 9.19 25.35
N ALA A 345 -0.52 8.53 24.22
CA ALA A 345 -1.23 9.11 23.09
C ALA A 345 -2.72 9.38 23.40
N ASP A 346 -3.31 10.32 22.70
CA ASP A 346 -4.75 10.59 22.82
C ASP A 346 -5.56 9.37 22.39
N SER A 347 -6.56 9.02 23.18
CA SER A 347 -7.47 7.89 22.93
C SER A 347 -8.80 8.30 22.33
N ALA A 348 -9.07 9.61 22.16
CA ALA A 348 -10.39 10.09 21.76
C ALA A 348 -10.84 9.54 20.39
N GLU A 349 -9.97 9.57 19.40
CA GLU A 349 -10.27 9.10 18.04
C GLU A 349 -10.46 7.56 17.99
N PRO A 350 -9.57 6.71 18.55
CA PRO A 350 -9.80 5.26 18.60
C PRO A 350 -11.05 4.82 19.38
N ILE A 351 -11.37 5.52 20.48
CA ILE A 351 -12.62 5.28 21.22
C ILE A 351 -13.81 5.64 20.34
N ARG A 352 -13.75 6.78 19.63
CA ARG A 352 -14.79 7.21 18.70
C ARG A 352 -14.98 6.21 17.57
N ASP A 353 -13.91 5.75 16.95
CA ASP A 353 -13.96 4.83 15.81
C ASP A 353 -14.49 3.46 16.24
N THR A 354 -14.07 2.96 17.41
CA THR A 354 -14.62 1.73 17.99
C THR A 354 -16.11 1.87 18.34
N ALA A 355 -16.53 3.03 18.85
CA ALA A 355 -17.93 3.31 19.14
C ALA A 355 -18.78 3.44 17.85
N LEU A 356 -18.23 4.01 16.78
CA LEU A 356 -18.88 4.00 15.46
C LEU A 356 -18.98 2.58 14.89
N LYS A 357 -17.96 1.74 15.12
CA LYS A 357 -18.01 0.32 14.73
C LYS A 357 -19.14 -0.43 15.43
N LEU A 358 -19.40 -0.14 16.71
CA LEU A 358 -20.56 -0.66 17.42
C LEU A 358 -21.89 -0.23 16.77
N VAL A 359 -22.00 1.00 16.28
CA VAL A 359 -23.20 1.49 15.57
C VAL A 359 -23.39 0.73 14.25
N GLU A 360 -22.31 0.49 13.50
CA GLU A 360 -22.35 -0.32 12.28
C GLU A 360 -22.80 -1.76 12.57
N ASP A 361 -22.16 -2.44 13.52
CA ASP A 361 -22.48 -3.83 13.89
C ASP A 361 -23.93 -3.95 14.42
N PHE A 362 -24.46 -2.91 15.07
CA PHE A 362 -25.84 -2.84 15.49
C PHE A 362 -26.83 -2.64 14.34
N GLY A 363 -26.46 -1.85 13.33
CA GLY A 363 -27.22 -1.72 12.09
C GLY A 363 -27.34 -3.05 11.36
N ASP A 364 -26.24 -3.80 11.27
CA ASP A 364 -26.21 -5.16 10.70
C ASP A 364 -27.16 -6.12 11.44
N LEU A 365 -27.16 -6.06 12.78
CA LEU A 365 -28.09 -6.86 13.59
C LEU A 365 -29.56 -6.51 13.28
N ARG A 366 -29.89 -5.22 13.13
CA ARG A 366 -31.25 -4.77 12.80
C ARG A 366 -31.68 -5.24 11.41
N ASN A 367 -30.80 -5.16 10.41
CA ASN A 367 -31.07 -5.65 9.06
C ASN A 367 -31.31 -7.16 9.06
N ALA A 368 -30.48 -7.94 9.73
CA ALA A 368 -30.67 -9.39 9.83
C ALA A 368 -31.97 -9.78 10.53
N ARG A 369 -32.44 -9.00 11.52
CA ARG A 369 -33.77 -9.19 12.12
C ARG A 369 -34.89 -8.97 11.11
N LEU A 370 -34.79 -7.95 10.25
CA LEU A 370 -35.79 -7.70 9.21
C LEU A 370 -35.83 -8.82 8.17
N GLU A 371 -34.67 -9.38 7.84
CA GLU A 371 -34.52 -10.46 6.86
C GLU A 371 -34.78 -11.86 7.44
N ASN A 372 -34.92 -11.97 8.77
CA ASN A 372 -34.97 -13.24 9.52
C ASN A 372 -33.72 -14.13 9.31
N ASP A 373 -32.54 -13.52 9.09
CA ASP A 373 -31.28 -14.25 9.00
C ASP A 373 -30.70 -14.54 10.39
N GLU A 374 -31.05 -15.70 10.96
CA GLU A 374 -30.53 -16.13 12.25
C GLU A 374 -29.01 -16.24 12.32
N SER A 375 -28.36 -16.61 11.21
CA SER A 375 -26.90 -16.80 11.19
C SER A 375 -26.21 -15.45 11.31
N TRP A 376 -26.70 -14.46 10.56
CA TRP A 376 -26.18 -13.10 10.64
C TRP A 376 -26.53 -12.41 11.95
N MET A 377 -27.71 -12.66 12.52
CA MET A 377 -28.06 -12.19 13.87
C MET A 377 -27.06 -12.71 14.91
N LYS A 378 -26.76 -14.02 14.92
CA LYS A 378 -25.78 -14.63 15.85
C LYS A 378 -24.39 -14.04 15.67
N MET A 379 -23.94 -13.87 14.43
CA MET A 379 -22.64 -13.29 14.13
C MET A 379 -22.56 -11.81 14.58
N SER A 380 -23.60 -11.02 14.33
CA SER A 380 -23.65 -9.60 14.71
C SER A 380 -23.66 -9.42 16.23
N CYS A 381 -24.36 -10.28 16.98
CA CYS A 381 -24.29 -10.30 18.44
C CYS A 381 -22.85 -10.51 18.94
N GLY A 382 -22.12 -11.46 18.34
CA GLY A 382 -20.72 -11.70 18.65
C GLY A 382 -19.81 -10.51 18.32
N ARG A 383 -20.01 -9.85 17.18
CA ARG A 383 -19.25 -8.65 16.79
C ARG A 383 -19.46 -7.51 17.78
N ILE A 384 -20.70 -7.20 18.14
CA ILE A 384 -21.01 -6.17 19.15
C ILE A 384 -20.29 -6.48 20.47
N ALA A 385 -20.30 -7.74 20.90
CA ALA A 385 -19.62 -8.14 22.12
C ALA A 385 -18.08 -7.94 22.06
N TRP A 386 -17.43 -8.31 20.95
CA TRP A 386 -15.99 -8.11 20.77
C TRP A 386 -15.61 -6.62 20.59
N SER A 387 -16.40 -5.86 19.84
CA SER A 387 -16.24 -4.40 19.73
C SER A 387 -16.38 -3.72 21.09
N THR A 388 -17.28 -4.22 21.95
CA THR A 388 -17.40 -3.75 23.34
C THR A 388 -16.14 -4.06 24.16
N VAL A 389 -15.55 -5.25 24.01
CA VAL A 389 -14.27 -5.59 24.67
C VAL A 389 -13.17 -4.61 24.29
N THR A 390 -13.01 -4.36 22.99
CA THR A 390 -12.05 -3.37 22.48
C THR A 390 -12.29 -1.99 23.08
N LEU A 391 -13.54 -1.52 23.07
CA LEU A 391 -13.91 -0.21 23.62
C LEU A 391 -13.55 -0.09 25.10
N VAL A 392 -13.88 -1.11 25.90
CA VAL A 392 -13.58 -1.14 27.34
C VAL A 392 -12.08 -1.08 27.57
N PHE A 393 -11.27 -1.83 26.80
CA PHE A 393 -9.82 -1.74 26.89
C PHE A 393 -9.29 -0.33 26.56
N LEU A 394 -9.81 0.31 25.51
CA LEU A 394 -9.41 1.66 25.13
C LEU A 394 -9.80 2.70 26.20
N LEU A 395 -11.02 2.61 26.74
CA LEU A 395 -11.52 3.50 27.80
C LEU A 395 -10.65 3.43 29.06
N ASP A 396 -10.21 2.22 29.42
CA ASP A 396 -9.35 1.98 30.57
C ASP A 396 -7.85 2.09 30.27
N ARG A 397 -7.47 2.33 29.01
CA ARG A 397 -6.09 2.32 28.51
C ARG A 397 -5.33 1.05 28.93
N ARG A 398 -6.01 -0.07 28.81
CA ARG A 398 -5.48 -1.41 29.11
C ARG A 398 -5.33 -2.21 27.83
N TYR A 399 -4.36 -3.12 27.85
CA TYR A 399 -4.13 -4.09 26.79
C TYR A 399 -4.18 -5.50 27.37
N LEU A 400 -4.31 -6.48 26.48
CA LEU A 400 -4.35 -7.91 26.81
C LEU A 400 -3.08 -8.32 27.57
N ARG A 401 -3.18 -8.96 28.75
CA ARG A 401 -1.99 -9.47 29.47
C ARG A 401 -1.99 -10.98 29.61
N LYS A 402 -3.13 -11.65 29.61
CA LYS A 402 -3.20 -13.13 29.66
C LYS A 402 -4.22 -13.66 28.68
N GLY A 403 -5.32 -12.94 28.52
CA GLY A 403 -6.43 -13.31 27.68
C GLY A 403 -7.46 -12.19 27.63
N TRP A 404 -8.47 -12.35 26.79
CA TRP A 404 -9.53 -11.37 26.60
C TRP A 404 -10.33 -11.16 27.88
N GLU A 405 -10.33 -12.13 28.80
CA GLU A 405 -10.98 -12.07 30.10
C GLU A 405 -10.42 -10.96 31.02
N ASP A 406 -9.21 -10.45 30.75
CA ASP A 406 -8.63 -9.32 31.48
C ASP A 406 -9.52 -8.07 31.39
N VAL A 407 -10.36 -7.98 30.36
CA VAL A 407 -11.32 -6.89 30.17
C VAL A 407 -12.32 -6.76 31.33
N PHE A 408 -12.62 -7.87 32.03
CA PHE A 408 -13.58 -7.86 33.14
C PHE A 408 -13.02 -7.20 34.41
N GLU A 409 -11.70 -7.05 34.49
CA GLU A 409 -11.02 -6.29 35.55
C GLU A 409 -11.01 -4.77 35.31
N CYS A 410 -11.40 -4.32 34.11
CA CYS A 410 -11.46 -2.90 33.78
C CYS A 410 -12.52 -2.17 34.64
N GLN A 411 -12.29 -0.90 34.94
CA GLN A 411 -13.18 -0.03 35.71
C GLN A 411 -14.34 0.46 34.85
N ALA A 412 -14.06 1.01 33.67
CA ALA A 412 -15.08 1.50 32.74
C ALA A 412 -15.64 0.36 31.89
N LYS A 413 -16.69 -0.31 32.37
CA LYS A 413 -17.33 -1.45 31.68
C LYS A 413 -18.85 -1.47 31.86
N PRO A 414 -19.59 -2.13 30.95
CA PRO A 414 -21.02 -2.38 31.12
C PRO A 414 -21.37 -3.05 32.47
N SER A 415 -22.60 -2.83 32.92
CA SER A 415 -23.18 -3.54 34.05
C SER A 415 -23.32 -5.02 33.72
N ASP A 416 -22.86 -5.90 34.63
CA ASP A 416 -22.93 -7.36 34.43
C ASP A 416 -22.22 -7.83 33.12
N PHE A 417 -21.14 -7.13 32.77
CA PHE A 417 -20.46 -7.27 31.48
C PHE A 417 -20.13 -8.70 31.08
N ARG A 418 -19.61 -9.51 32.02
CA ARG A 418 -19.25 -10.91 31.76
C ARG A 418 -20.41 -11.73 31.24
N ARG A 419 -21.56 -11.70 31.94
CA ARG A 419 -22.73 -12.49 31.54
C ARG A 419 -23.25 -12.03 30.19
N LEU A 420 -23.31 -10.71 29.96
CA LEU A 420 -23.78 -10.16 28.68
C LEU A 420 -22.88 -10.58 27.52
N PHE A 421 -21.55 -10.46 27.69
CA PHE A 421 -20.58 -10.88 26.68
C PHE A 421 -20.70 -12.37 26.37
N GLU A 422 -20.65 -13.22 27.40
CA GLU A 422 -20.70 -14.68 27.25
C GLU A 422 -22.03 -15.14 26.61
N THR A 423 -23.13 -14.44 26.90
CA THR A 423 -24.45 -14.66 26.27
C THR A 423 -24.41 -14.27 24.79
N ALA A 424 -24.00 -13.04 24.48
CA ALA A 424 -24.01 -12.51 23.11
C ALA A 424 -23.09 -13.30 22.16
N VAL A 425 -21.88 -13.67 22.62
CA VAL A 425 -20.94 -14.52 21.86
C VAL A 425 -21.43 -15.97 21.78
N GLY A 426 -22.14 -16.43 22.82
CA GLY A 426 -22.69 -17.79 22.87
C GLY A 426 -21.82 -18.81 23.57
N PHE A 427 -20.98 -18.38 24.51
CA PHE A 427 -20.24 -19.29 25.40
C PHE A 427 -21.15 -19.95 26.43
N ILE A 428 -22.32 -19.36 26.70
CA ILE A 428 -23.38 -19.99 27.49
C ILE A 428 -24.59 -20.29 26.60
N SER A 429 -25.33 -21.34 26.97
CA SER A 429 -26.56 -21.71 26.28
C SER A 429 -27.61 -20.64 26.51
N ALA A 430 -28.09 -20.05 25.42
CA ALA A 430 -29.09 -18.99 25.41
C ALA A 430 -29.85 -19.05 24.08
N SER A 431 -31.14 -18.71 24.13
CA SER A 431 -31.97 -18.51 22.95
C SER A 431 -31.45 -17.34 22.10
N LEU A 432 -31.80 -17.30 20.81
CA LEU A 432 -31.40 -16.20 19.93
C LEU A 432 -31.86 -14.84 20.47
N GLU A 433 -33.07 -14.77 21.01
CA GLU A 433 -33.64 -13.54 21.58
C GLU A 433 -32.84 -13.06 22.80
N GLU A 434 -32.42 -13.96 23.69
CA GLU A 434 -31.54 -13.61 24.83
C GLU A 434 -30.18 -13.07 24.36
N ARG A 435 -29.61 -13.62 23.28
CA ARG A 435 -28.37 -13.08 22.69
C ARG A 435 -28.55 -11.68 22.13
N ILE A 436 -29.67 -11.45 21.44
CA ILE A 436 -30.02 -10.13 20.88
C ILE A 436 -30.18 -9.11 22.01
N GLN A 437 -30.91 -9.46 23.08
CA GLN A 437 -31.09 -8.58 24.24
C GLN A 437 -29.75 -8.28 24.95
N ALA A 438 -28.88 -9.28 25.07
CA ALA A 438 -27.54 -9.07 25.63
C ALA A 438 -26.70 -8.12 24.75
N ALA A 439 -26.72 -8.31 23.43
CA ALA A 439 -26.01 -7.43 22.49
C ALA A 439 -26.59 -6.00 22.47
N GLU A 440 -27.92 -5.84 22.49
CA GLU A 440 -28.60 -4.55 22.60
C GLU A 440 -28.18 -3.80 23.88
N LYS A 441 -28.11 -4.51 25.01
CA LYS A 441 -27.67 -3.92 26.28
C LYS A 441 -26.18 -3.53 26.25
N LEU A 442 -25.31 -4.38 25.71
CA LEU A 442 -23.89 -4.06 25.52
C LEU A 442 -23.71 -2.82 24.64
N PHE A 443 -24.45 -2.73 23.54
CA PHE A 443 -24.42 -1.59 22.63
C PHE A 443 -24.78 -0.29 23.36
N VAL A 444 -25.93 -0.23 24.03
CA VAL A 444 -26.39 0.99 24.72
C VAL A 444 -25.40 1.44 25.79
N GLU A 445 -25.02 0.55 26.71
CA GLU A 445 -24.13 0.91 27.81
C GLU A 445 -22.72 1.27 27.32
N SER A 446 -22.25 0.68 26.22
CA SER A 446 -20.96 1.03 25.62
C SER A 446 -20.96 2.45 25.04
N LEU A 447 -22.04 2.85 24.36
CA LEU A 447 -22.16 4.21 23.84
C LEU A 447 -22.29 5.23 24.97
N GLU A 448 -22.98 4.90 26.05
CA GLU A 448 -23.04 5.74 27.26
C GLU A 448 -21.64 5.92 27.86
N LEU A 449 -20.85 4.86 27.98
CA LEU A 449 -19.48 4.93 28.48
C LEU A 449 -18.60 5.84 27.60
N ALA A 450 -18.68 5.71 26.27
CA ALA A 450 -17.98 6.62 25.36
C ALA A 450 -18.43 8.09 25.55
N GLY A 451 -19.74 8.32 25.69
CA GLY A 451 -20.33 9.63 25.95
C GLY A 451 -19.84 10.26 27.26
N THR A 452 -19.73 9.48 28.35
CA THR A 452 -19.19 9.97 29.63
C THR A 452 -17.73 10.42 29.55
N ARG A 453 -16.97 9.95 28.56
CA ARG A 453 -15.61 10.42 28.25
C ARG A 453 -15.56 11.61 27.29
N GLY A 454 -16.72 12.20 26.97
CA GLY A 454 -16.82 13.37 26.10
C GLY A 454 -16.72 13.04 24.60
N ILE A 455 -16.88 11.78 24.22
CA ILE A 455 -16.82 11.37 22.82
C ILE A 455 -18.17 11.61 22.15
N SER A 456 -18.20 12.48 21.13
CA SER A 456 -19.37 12.72 20.30
C SER A 456 -19.32 11.88 19.03
N LEU A 457 -20.39 11.11 18.80
CA LEU A 457 -20.56 10.29 17.58
C LEU A 457 -21.39 10.99 16.51
N THR A 458 -22.15 12.01 16.89
CA THR A 458 -23.03 12.74 15.97
C THR A 458 -22.38 14.03 15.48
N SER A 459 -22.66 14.36 14.22
CA SER A 459 -22.38 15.66 13.63
C SER A 459 -23.66 16.17 12.96
N PRO A 460 -24.06 17.43 13.18
CA PRO A 460 -25.22 18.01 12.51
C PRO A 460 -24.96 18.30 11.02
N GLN A 461 -23.71 18.21 10.58
CA GLN A 461 -23.28 18.54 9.23
C GLN A 461 -22.40 17.42 8.67
N LEU A 462 -22.57 17.11 7.39
CA LEU A 462 -21.62 16.30 6.64
C LEU A 462 -20.28 17.05 6.58
N GLN A 463 -19.21 16.39 7.04
CA GLN A 463 -17.84 16.87 6.92
C GLN A 463 -17.14 15.97 5.90
N ILE A 464 -16.58 16.56 4.85
CA ILE A 464 -15.83 15.88 3.78
C ILE A 464 -14.39 16.38 3.80
#